data_AF-A0A2E0GFI6-F1
#
_entry.id   AF-A0A2E0GFI6-F1
#
_cell.length_a   1.000
_cell.length_b   1.000
_cell.length_c   1.000
_cell.angle_alpha   90.00
_cell.angle_beta   90.00
_cell.angle_gamma   90.00
#
_symmetry.space_group_name_H-M   'P 1'
#
loop_
_entity.id
_entity.type
_entity.pdbx_description
1 polymer ?
#
loop_
_entity_poly.entity_id
_entity_poly.type
_entity_poly.pdbx_seq_one_letter_code
_entity_poly.pdbx_strand_id
1 'polypeptide(L)'
;MEIILLERIAKLGQMGDIVNVKDGFARNYLLPQKKALRANPQNVKIFESKKAKLEIDSLEQKKEAEIISDKMKDLSVIIIRQASEGGQLYGSVTSRDIAKSISDAGYKINRRQIILNSTIKQVGIYKIKISLHPEIIKNIDVNVARSPEEARIQLSNSLDDKKIDSNNKKTDLKDDKQELSVSEDFFENKELAETAKENMKAEEITESAENQISSNEESN
;
A
#
# COMPACT_ATOMS: atom_id res chain seq x y z
N MET A 1 -31.46 3.93 12.63
CA MET A 1 -31.01 3.53 13.97
C MET A 1 -29.64 4.09 14.25
N GLU A 2 -29.45 4.69 15.43
CA GLU A 2 -28.16 5.22 15.88
C GLU A 2 -27.30 4.14 16.52
N ILE A 3 -26.02 4.14 16.16
CA ILE A 3 -25.02 3.19 16.63
C ILE A 3 -23.69 3.90 16.90
N ILE A 4 -22.92 3.38 17.84
CA ILE A 4 -21.55 3.79 18.15
C ILE A 4 -20.61 2.78 17.51
N LEU A 5 -19.67 3.25 16.68
CA LEU A 5 -18.70 2.37 16.02
C LEU A 5 -17.61 1.92 17.00
N LEU A 6 -17.37 0.62 17.07
CA LEU A 6 -16.27 0.02 17.85
C LEU A 6 -15.00 -0.17 17.01
N GLU A 7 -15.14 -0.23 15.70
CA GLU A 7 -14.05 -0.38 14.75
C GLU A 7 -14.22 0.65 13.62
N ARG A 8 -13.12 1.04 13.00
CA ARG A 8 -13.15 1.89 11.80
C ARG A 8 -13.81 1.13 10.64
N ILE A 9 -14.74 1.78 9.95
CA ILE A 9 -15.39 1.23 8.75
C ILE A 9 -15.33 2.27 7.63
N ALA A 10 -14.72 1.92 6.50
CA ALA A 10 -14.42 2.84 5.40
C ALA A 10 -15.61 3.66 4.88
N LYS A 11 -16.84 3.12 4.96
CA LYS A 11 -18.07 3.79 4.47
C LYS A 11 -18.87 4.51 5.55
N LEU A 12 -18.52 4.38 6.83
CA LEU A 12 -19.31 4.93 7.94
C LEU A 12 -18.56 6.01 8.72
N GLY A 13 -17.31 5.75 9.13
CA GLY A 13 -16.60 6.65 10.01
C GLY A 13 -15.48 5.98 10.79
N GLN A 14 -14.97 6.71 11.77
CA GLN A 14 -13.93 6.29 12.70
C GLN A 14 -14.52 5.57 13.91
N MET A 15 -13.64 4.97 14.71
CA MET A 15 -14.04 4.36 15.98
C MET A 15 -14.54 5.45 16.94
N GLY A 16 -15.68 5.21 17.57
CA GLY A 16 -16.32 6.12 18.51
C GLY A 16 -17.35 7.07 17.90
N ASP A 17 -17.45 7.13 16.57
CA ASP A 17 -18.44 7.96 15.91
C ASP A 17 -19.86 7.41 16.15
N ILE A 18 -20.79 8.31 16.44
CA ILE A 18 -22.22 8.01 16.48
C ILE A 18 -22.78 8.24 15.08
N VAL A 19 -23.18 7.15 14.41
CA VAL A 19 -23.66 7.19 13.03
C VAL A 19 -25.07 6.65 12.96
N ASN A 20 -25.92 7.31 12.15
CA ASN A 20 -27.25 6.82 11.85
C ASN A 20 -27.21 5.91 10.62
N VAL A 21 -27.62 4.65 10.78
CA VAL A 21 -27.66 3.65 9.69
C VAL A 21 -29.05 3.03 9.56
N LYS A 22 -29.31 2.37 8.42
CA LYS A 22 -30.53 1.58 8.22
C LYS A 22 -30.58 0.44 9.24
N ASP A 23 -31.74 0.24 9.85
CA ASP A 23 -31.94 -0.74 10.93
C ASP A 23 -31.55 -2.17 10.55
N GLY A 24 -31.80 -2.57 9.30
CA GLY A 24 -31.40 -3.89 8.78
C GLY A 24 -29.88 -4.07 8.76
N PHE A 25 -29.12 -3.02 8.43
CA PHE A 25 -27.66 -3.08 8.40
C PHE A 25 -27.07 -3.14 9.81
N ALA A 26 -27.62 -2.38 10.76
CA ALA A 26 -27.23 -2.48 12.16
C ALA A 26 -27.51 -3.87 12.75
N ARG A 27 -28.74 -4.38 12.58
CA ARG A 27 -29.18 -5.66 13.16
C ARG A 27 -28.52 -6.89 12.55
N ASN A 28 -28.31 -6.93 11.24
CA ASN A 28 -27.84 -8.14 10.56
C ASN A 28 -26.33 -8.19 10.40
N TYR A 29 -25.65 -7.04 10.35
CA TYR A 29 -24.21 -6.98 10.05
C TYR A 29 -23.40 -6.40 11.21
N LEU A 30 -23.71 -5.20 11.68
CA LEU A 30 -22.81 -4.48 12.61
C LEU A 30 -22.87 -5.02 14.04
N LEU A 31 -24.07 -5.23 14.58
CA LEU A 31 -24.25 -5.72 15.97
C LEU A 31 -23.79 -7.18 16.14
N PRO A 32 -24.12 -8.13 15.24
CA PRO A 32 -23.69 -9.53 15.41
C PRO A 32 -22.18 -9.71 15.24
N GLN A 33 -21.54 -8.88 14.41
CA GLN A 33 -20.08 -8.90 14.21
C GLN A 33 -19.33 -8.10 15.28
N LYS A 34 -20.01 -7.53 16.28
CA LYS A 34 -19.44 -6.68 17.35
C LYS A 34 -18.65 -5.47 16.82
N LYS A 35 -19.00 -4.97 15.64
CA LYS A 35 -18.37 -3.79 15.04
C LYS A 35 -18.96 -2.47 15.53
N ALA A 36 -20.14 -2.54 16.14
CA ALA A 36 -20.83 -1.38 16.68
C ALA A 36 -21.66 -1.77 17.90
N LEU A 37 -22.01 -0.78 18.72
CA LEU A 37 -22.99 -0.88 19.79
C LEU A 37 -24.18 0.02 19.50
N ARG A 38 -25.34 -0.29 20.08
CA ARG A 38 -26.51 0.61 20.02
C ARG A 38 -26.20 1.88 20.82
N ALA A 39 -26.55 3.04 20.26
CA ALA A 39 -26.36 4.33 20.91
C ALA A 39 -27.38 4.55 22.04
N ASN A 40 -27.14 3.92 23.19
CA ASN A 40 -27.87 4.16 24.43
C ASN A 40 -26.95 4.89 25.42
N PRO A 41 -27.46 5.75 26.32
CA PRO A 41 -26.62 6.49 27.26
C PRO A 41 -25.75 5.60 28.17
N GLN A 42 -26.22 4.39 28.48
CA GLN A 42 -25.42 3.38 29.19
C GLN A 42 -24.24 2.88 28.35
N ASN A 43 -24.45 2.61 27.07
CA ASN A 43 -23.41 2.10 26.17
C ASN A 43 -22.37 3.17 25.84
N VAL A 44 -22.77 4.46 25.79
CA VAL A 44 -21.83 5.58 25.64
C VAL A 44 -20.82 5.61 26.78
N LYS A 45 -21.28 5.53 28.04
CA LYS A 45 -20.39 5.47 29.22
C LYS A 45 -19.49 4.23 29.23
N ILE A 46 -20.02 3.08 28.80
CA ILE A 46 -19.24 1.84 28.67
C ILE A 46 -18.17 1.99 27.58
N PHE A 47 -18.49 2.68 26.48
CA PHE A 47 -17.54 2.93 25.41
C PHE A 47 -16.43 3.89 25.86
N GLU A 48 -16.76 4.98 26.55
CA GLU A 48 -15.77 5.93 27.07
C GLU A 48 -14.74 5.26 27.98
N SER A 49 -15.18 4.37 28.88
CA SER A 49 -14.27 3.60 29.74
C SER A 49 -13.40 2.60 29.00
N LYS A 50 -13.86 2.09 27.84
CA LYS A 50 -13.12 1.12 27.01
C LYS A 50 -12.32 1.75 25.88
N LYS A 51 -12.52 3.04 25.60
CA LYS A 51 -11.95 3.76 24.46
C LYS A 51 -10.44 3.62 24.40
N ALA A 52 -9.77 3.88 25.53
CA ALA A 52 -8.31 3.79 25.61
C ALA A 52 -7.78 2.40 25.27
N LYS A 53 -8.46 1.34 25.74
CA LYS A 53 -8.06 -0.03 25.42
C LYS A 53 -8.27 -0.37 23.95
N LEU A 54 -9.42 -0.02 23.40
CA LEU A 54 -9.73 -0.28 21.98
C LEU A 54 -8.79 0.48 21.03
N GLU A 55 -8.34 1.66 21.43
CA GLU A 55 -7.39 2.46 20.65
C GLU A 55 -6.00 1.81 20.64
N ILE A 56 -5.54 1.33 21.79
CA ILE A 56 -4.28 0.57 21.89
C ILE A 56 -4.37 -0.71 21.05
N ASP A 57 -5.43 -1.51 21.24
CA ASP A 57 -5.62 -2.76 20.50
C ASP A 57 -5.67 -2.52 18.97
N SER A 58 -6.33 -1.44 18.52
CA SER A 58 -6.40 -1.08 17.11
C SER A 58 -5.04 -0.63 16.54
N LEU A 59 -4.23 0.08 17.31
CA LEU A 59 -2.89 0.50 16.89
C LEU A 59 -1.92 -0.69 16.81
N GLU A 60 -2.01 -1.63 17.75
CA GLU A 60 -1.22 -2.86 17.72
C GLU A 60 -1.56 -3.72 16.49
N GLN A 61 -2.85 -3.96 16.24
CA GLN A 61 -3.30 -4.70 15.06
C GLN A 61 -2.88 -4.04 13.75
N LYS A 62 -2.90 -2.70 13.70
CA LYS A 62 -2.40 -1.97 12.53
C LYS A 62 -0.91 -2.20 12.32
N LYS A 63 -0.08 -2.08 13.36
CA LYS A 63 1.37 -2.31 13.28
C LYS A 63 1.70 -3.74 12.85
N GLU A 64 1.01 -4.74 13.42
CA GLU A 64 1.16 -6.14 12.99
C GLU A 64 0.81 -6.32 11.51
N ALA A 65 -0.28 -5.71 11.07
CA ALA A 65 -0.71 -5.76 9.68
C ALA A 65 0.28 -5.04 8.74
N GLU A 66 0.91 -3.94 9.15
CA GLU A 66 1.97 -3.26 8.37
C GLU A 66 3.16 -4.19 8.16
N ILE A 67 3.66 -4.83 9.23
CA ILE A 67 4.78 -5.78 9.17
C ILE A 67 4.46 -6.94 8.22
N ILE A 68 3.25 -7.50 8.30
CA ILE A 68 2.82 -8.57 7.39
C ILE A 68 2.73 -8.05 5.95
N SER A 69 2.23 -6.82 5.77
CA SER A 69 2.06 -6.21 4.46
C SER A 69 3.39 -5.96 3.75
N ASP A 70 4.44 -5.63 4.50
CA ASP A 70 5.78 -5.41 3.97
C ASP A 70 6.43 -6.73 3.54
N LYS A 71 6.26 -7.79 4.35
CA LYS A 71 6.71 -9.14 3.99
C LYS A 71 6.01 -9.69 2.75
N MET A 72 4.77 -9.28 2.50
CA MET A 72 3.98 -9.71 1.34
C MET A 72 4.25 -8.91 0.05
N LYS A 73 5.04 -7.83 0.10
CA LYS A 73 5.19 -6.90 -1.02
C LYS A 73 5.73 -7.57 -2.30
N ASP A 74 6.64 -8.51 -2.15
CA ASP A 74 7.27 -9.24 -3.26
C ASP A 74 6.72 -10.67 -3.42
N LEU A 75 5.60 -10.98 -2.75
CA LEU A 75 5.00 -12.29 -2.82
C LEU A 75 4.30 -12.45 -4.18
N SER A 76 4.73 -13.44 -4.96
CA SER A 76 4.02 -13.92 -6.14
C SER A 76 3.59 -15.36 -5.91
N VAL A 77 2.31 -15.64 -6.12
CA VAL A 77 1.74 -16.96 -5.85
C VAL A 77 1.39 -17.65 -7.17
N ILE A 78 1.90 -18.86 -7.36
CA ILE A 78 1.63 -19.67 -8.55
C ILE A 78 0.51 -20.66 -8.23
N ILE A 79 -0.54 -20.67 -9.05
CA ILE A 79 -1.66 -21.60 -8.95
C ILE A 79 -1.71 -22.43 -10.22
N ILE A 80 -1.49 -23.74 -10.07
CA ILE A 80 -1.51 -24.67 -11.20
C ILE A 80 -2.91 -25.26 -11.34
N ARG A 81 -3.49 -25.14 -12.53
CA ARG A 81 -4.82 -25.70 -12.84
C ARG A 81 -4.92 -26.17 -14.27
N GLN A 82 -5.70 -27.23 -14.49
CA GLN A 82 -5.94 -27.73 -15.85
C GLN A 82 -6.72 -26.71 -16.68
N ALA A 83 -6.21 -26.46 -17.89
CA ALA A 83 -6.75 -25.50 -18.84
C ALA A 83 -6.86 -26.13 -20.23
N SER A 84 -7.76 -25.60 -21.04
CA SER A 84 -7.84 -25.83 -22.48
C SER A 84 -6.67 -25.17 -23.22
N GLU A 85 -6.48 -25.55 -24.48
CA GLU A 85 -5.45 -24.95 -25.35
C GLU A 85 -5.67 -23.45 -25.58
N GLY A 86 -6.94 -22.99 -25.56
CA GLY A 86 -7.31 -21.57 -25.62
C GLY A 86 -7.17 -20.81 -24.30
N GLY A 87 -6.54 -21.38 -23.27
CA GLY A 87 -6.29 -20.72 -21.98
C GLY A 87 -7.49 -20.67 -21.03
N GLN A 88 -8.65 -21.21 -21.39
CA GLN A 88 -9.81 -21.32 -20.50
C GLN A 88 -9.60 -22.46 -19.48
N LEU A 89 -9.77 -22.17 -18.20
CA LEU A 89 -9.67 -23.13 -17.09
C LEU A 89 -10.90 -24.03 -17.01
N TYR A 90 -10.67 -25.32 -16.76
CA TYR A 90 -11.76 -26.28 -16.48
C TYR A 90 -12.35 -26.10 -15.08
N GLY A 91 -11.55 -25.59 -14.14
CA GLY A 91 -11.99 -25.23 -12.80
C GLY A 91 -11.62 -23.79 -12.49
N SER A 92 -12.60 -22.96 -12.18
CA SER A 92 -12.34 -21.56 -11.83
C SER A 92 -11.53 -21.46 -10.54
N VAL A 93 -10.58 -20.53 -10.51
CA VAL A 93 -9.82 -20.21 -9.29
C VAL A 93 -10.64 -19.24 -8.45
N THR A 94 -10.87 -19.65 -7.19
CA THR A 94 -11.66 -18.89 -6.22
C THR A 94 -10.78 -18.28 -5.13
N SER A 95 -11.36 -17.40 -4.30
CA SER A 95 -10.66 -16.83 -3.13
C SER A 95 -10.19 -17.91 -2.14
N ARG A 96 -10.83 -19.08 -2.09
CA ARG A 96 -10.39 -20.21 -1.26
C ARG A 96 -9.06 -20.78 -1.77
N ASP A 97 -8.92 -20.94 -3.07
CA ASP A 97 -7.71 -21.51 -3.68
C ASP A 97 -6.54 -20.55 -3.50
N ILE A 98 -6.77 -19.26 -3.71
CA ILE A 98 -5.77 -18.20 -3.48
C ILE A 98 -5.34 -18.16 -2.01
N ALA A 99 -6.28 -18.22 -1.07
CA ALA A 99 -5.97 -18.24 0.36
C ALA A 99 -5.12 -19.46 0.75
N LYS A 100 -5.41 -20.63 0.16
CA LYS A 100 -4.64 -21.84 0.37
C LYS A 100 -3.22 -21.68 -0.15
N SER A 101 -3.04 -21.23 -1.39
CA SER A 101 -1.72 -21.05 -1.98
C SER A 101 -0.87 -20.01 -1.24
N ILE A 102 -1.49 -18.96 -0.68
CA ILE A 102 -0.78 -18.01 0.19
C ILE A 102 -0.41 -18.63 1.56
N SER A 103 -1.27 -19.49 2.10
CA SER A 103 -0.99 -20.24 3.33
C SER A 103 0.16 -21.23 3.15
N ASP A 104 0.23 -21.88 1.98
CA ASP A 104 1.33 -22.77 1.60
C ASP A 104 2.66 -22.01 1.47
N ALA A 105 2.61 -20.71 1.12
CA ALA A 105 3.78 -19.82 1.12
C ALA A 105 4.17 -19.30 2.53
N GLY A 106 3.50 -19.75 3.59
CA GLY A 106 3.83 -19.43 4.98
C GLY A 106 3.02 -18.30 5.61
N TYR A 107 2.05 -17.70 4.90
CA TYR A 107 1.23 -16.60 5.41
C TYR A 107 -0.22 -17.04 5.68
N LYS A 108 -0.66 -16.94 6.93
CA LYS A 108 -2.03 -17.28 7.30
C LYS A 108 -3.01 -16.19 6.86
N ILE A 109 -3.63 -16.37 5.69
CA ILE A 109 -4.68 -15.49 5.17
C ILE A 109 -6.03 -16.21 5.11
N ASN A 110 -7.09 -15.55 5.54
CA ASN A 110 -8.45 -16.05 5.41
C ASN A 110 -9.06 -15.66 4.05
N ARG A 111 -9.89 -16.54 3.46
CA ARG A 111 -10.63 -16.25 2.22
C ARG A 111 -11.44 -14.94 2.24
N ARG A 112 -11.87 -14.47 3.42
CA ARG A 112 -12.63 -13.22 3.58
C ARG A 112 -11.77 -11.96 3.41
N GLN A 113 -10.46 -12.08 3.58
CA GLN A 113 -9.52 -10.98 3.40
C GLN A 113 -9.19 -10.74 1.93
N ILE A 114 -9.48 -11.70 1.04
CA ILE A 114 -9.21 -11.59 -0.38
C ILE A 114 -10.41 -10.92 -1.07
N ILE A 115 -10.16 -9.77 -1.67
CA ILE A 115 -11.15 -9.01 -2.43
C ILE A 115 -11.06 -9.47 -3.89
N LEU A 116 -11.99 -10.35 -4.26
CA LEU A 116 -12.11 -10.89 -5.61
C LEU A 116 -13.51 -10.57 -6.16
N ASN A 117 -13.58 -9.76 -7.22
CA ASN A 117 -14.86 -9.34 -7.82
C ASN A 117 -15.52 -10.48 -8.61
N SER A 118 -14.72 -11.25 -9.35
CA SER A 118 -15.16 -12.38 -10.16
C SER A 118 -14.14 -13.51 -10.07
N THR A 119 -14.59 -14.75 -10.19
CA THR A 119 -13.68 -15.90 -10.23
C THR A 119 -12.81 -15.85 -11.47
N ILE A 120 -11.58 -16.36 -11.35
CA ILE A 120 -10.63 -16.40 -12.47
C ILE A 120 -10.92 -17.65 -13.29
N LYS A 121 -11.14 -17.47 -14.59
CA LYS A 121 -11.50 -18.54 -15.52
C LYS A 121 -10.49 -18.73 -16.65
N GLN A 122 -9.46 -17.90 -16.71
CA GLN A 122 -8.43 -17.96 -17.72
C GLN A 122 -7.05 -18.03 -17.06
N VAL A 123 -6.10 -18.61 -17.79
CA VAL A 123 -4.67 -18.64 -17.47
C VAL A 123 -4.09 -17.24 -17.63
N GLY A 124 -3.20 -16.84 -16.73
CA GLY A 124 -2.55 -15.52 -16.77
C GLY A 124 -2.19 -14.97 -15.38
N ILE A 125 -1.59 -13.78 -15.38
CA ILE A 125 -1.17 -13.07 -14.17
C ILE A 125 -2.24 -12.06 -13.78
N TYR A 126 -2.77 -12.19 -12.56
CA TYR A 126 -3.82 -11.34 -12.02
C TYR A 126 -3.36 -10.60 -10.79
N LYS A 127 -3.62 -9.28 -10.74
CA LYS A 127 -3.39 -8.46 -9.55
C LYS A 127 -4.60 -8.53 -8.64
N ILE A 128 -4.46 -9.15 -7.48
CA ILE A 128 -5.55 -9.37 -6.53
C ILE A 128 -5.35 -8.52 -5.28
N LYS A 129 -6.43 -7.88 -4.83
CA LYS A 129 -6.44 -7.06 -3.61
C LYS A 129 -6.65 -7.93 -2.38
N ILE A 130 -5.82 -7.75 -1.37
CA ILE A 130 -5.91 -8.41 -0.07
C ILE A 130 -6.03 -7.33 1.00
N SER A 131 -7.11 -7.40 1.78
CA SER A 131 -7.40 -6.56 2.93
C SER A 131 -6.88 -7.23 4.19
N LEU A 132 -5.70 -6.83 4.66
CA LEU A 132 -5.12 -7.34 5.92
C LEU A 132 -5.78 -6.67 7.12
N HIS A 133 -5.96 -5.36 7.03
CA HIS A 133 -6.59 -4.50 8.03
C HIS A 133 -7.49 -3.47 7.31
N PRO A 134 -8.52 -2.87 7.93
CA PRO A 134 -9.38 -1.86 7.29
C PRO A 134 -8.63 -0.69 6.61
N GLU A 135 -7.42 -0.38 7.06
CA GLU A 135 -6.58 0.69 6.50
C GLU A 135 -5.49 0.19 5.54
N ILE A 136 -5.22 -1.13 5.52
CA ILE A 136 -4.09 -1.71 4.81
C ILE A 136 -4.60 -2.73 3.80
N ILE A 137 -4.63 -2.29 2.55
CA ILE A 137 -4.93 -3.12 1.39
C ILE A 137 -3.65 -3.26 0.57
N LYS A 138 -3.25 -4.49 0.26
CA LYS A 138 -2.12 -4.79 -0.62
C LYS A 138 -2.58 -5.49 -1.88
N ASN A 139 -1.83 -5.29 -2.96
CA ASN A 139 -2.01 -6.02 -4.20
C ASN A 139 -0.96 -7.13 -4.25
N ILE A 140 -1.39 -8.34 -4.59
CA ILE A 140 -0.52 -9.50 -4.80
C ILE A 140 -0.71 -10.00 -6.22
N ASP A 141 0.40 -10.36 -6.86
CA ASP A 141 0.39 -10.97 -8.19
C ASP A 141 0.12 -12.47 -8.05
N VAL A 142 -0.97 -12.94 -8.65
CA VAL A 142 -1.34 -14.35 -8.69
C VAL A 142 -1.18 -14.84 -10.12
N ASN A 143 -0.22 -15.73 -10.31
CA ASN A 143 0.06 -16.34 -11.59
C ASN A 143 -0.68 -17.67 -11.71
N VAL A 144 -1.63 -17.76 -12.64
CA VAL A 144 -2.40 -18.98 -12.91
C VAL A 144 -1.87 -19.62 -14.19
N ALA A 145 -1.36 -20.85 -14.09
CA ALA A 145 -0.70 -21.56 -15.19
C ALA A 145 -1.17 -23.02 -15.33
N ARG A 146 -0.97 -23.64 -16.50
CA ARG A 146 -1.26 -25.08 -16.70
C ARG A 146 -0.15 -25.99 -16.17
N SER A 147 1.09 -25.51 -16.23
CA SER A 147 2.30 -26.23 -15.83
C SER A 147 3.25 -25.31 -15.05
N PRO A 148 4.09 -25.85 -14.13
CA PRO A 148 5.13 -25.07 -13.46
C PRO A 148 6.13 -24.42 -14.42
N GLU A 149 6.38 -25.02 -15.59
CA GLU A 149 7.27 -24.43 -16.60
C GLU A 149 6.63 -23.21 -17.28
N GLU A 150 5.34 -23.32 -17.63
CA GLU A 150 4.58 -22.22 -18.20
C GLU A 150 4.47 -21.04 -17.22
N ALA A 151 4.32 -21.32 -15.92
CA ALA A 151 4.34 -20.28 -14.90
C ALA A 151 5.63 -19.46 -14.92
N ARG A 152 6.79 -20.11 -15.13
CA ARG A 152 8.09 -19.43 -15.22
C ARG A 152 8.18 -18.58 -16.49
N ILE A 153 7.69 -19.09 -17.62
CA ILE A 153 7.67 -18.37 -18.90
C ILE A 153 6.77 -17.13 -18.82
N GLN A 154 5.62 -17.24 -18.16
CA GLN A 154 4.72 -16.10 -17.96
C GLN A 154 5.37 -15.01 -17.08
N LEU A 155 6.11 -15.41 -16.06
CA LEU A 155 6.90 -14.50 -15.23
C LEU A 155 7.98 -13.79 -16.07
N SER A 156 8.75 -14.51 -16.91
CA SER A 156 9.78 -13.88 -17.76
C SER A 156 9.19 -12.92 -18.79
N ASN A 157 8.14 -13.34 -19.50
CA ASN A 157 7.52 -12.49 -20.52
C ASN A 157 6.96 -11.19 -19.89
N SER A 158 6.37 -11.28 -18.70
CA SER A 158 5.87 -10.10 -17.99
C SER A 158 6.97 -9.12 -17.54
N LEU A 159 8.22 -9.60 -17.39
CA LEU A 159 9.37 -8.75 -17.05
C LEU A 159 9.92 -8.04 -18.30
N ASP A 160 9.85 -8.68 -19.46
CA ASP A 160 10.30 -8.09 -20.73
C ASP A 160 9.30 -7.04 -21.24
N ASP A 161 7.99 -7.26 -21.09
CA ASP A 161 6.97 -6.25 -21.39
C ASP A 161 7.14 -4.99 -20.52
N LYS A 162 7.42 -5.14 -19.21
CA LYS A 162 7.71 -4.00 -18.31
C LYS A 162 8.98 -3.24 -18.69
N LYS A 163 9.99 -3.91 -19.28
CA LYS A 163 11.22 -3.25 -19.78
C LYS A 163 10.95 -2.48 -21.08
N ILE A 164 10.07 -2.99 -21.94
CA ILE A 164 9.65 -2.31 -23.16
C ILE A 164 8.86 -1.04 -22.81
N ASP A 165 7.93 -1.10 -21.85
CA ASP A 165 7.18 0.08 -21.39
C ASP A 165 8.08 1.15 -20.74
N SER A 166 9.10 0.74 -19.96
CA SER A 166 10.02 1.69 -19.32
C SER A 166 11.06 2.28 -20.29
N ASN A 167 11.37 1.60 -21.40
CA ASN A 167 12.16 2.15 -22.50
C ASN A 167 11.32 3.01 -23.45
N ASN A 168 10.06 2.66 -23.74
CA ASN A 168 9.17 3.48 -24.56
C ASN A 168 8.73 4.78 -23.85
N LYS A 169 8.60 4.76 -22.52
CA LYS A 169 8.35 6.00 -21.75
C LYS A 169 9.52 7.00 -21.79
N LYS A 170 10.71 6.60 -22.24
CA LYS A 170 11.85 7.49 -22.54
C LYS A 170 11.87 7.97 -24.00
N THR A 171 11.16 7.31 -24.92
CA THR A 171 11.08 7.71 -26.34
C THR A 171 9.88 8.61 -26.62
N ASP A 172 8.79 8.51 -25.86
CA ASP A 172 7.56 9.28 -26.08
C ASP A 172 7.59 10.73 -25.52
N LEU A 173 8.76 11.21 -25.07
CA LEU A 173 8.99 12.59 -24.64
C LEU A 173 9.82 13.41 -25.67
N LYS A 174 10.12 12.84 -26.84
CA LYS A 174 11.00 13.48 -27.84
C LYS A 174 10.30 14.10 -29.05
N ASP A 175 9.01 13.86 -29.26
CA ASP A 175 8.36 14.25 -30.54
C ASP A 175 7.47 15.50 -30.50
N ASP A 176 7.33 16.20 -29.37
CA ASP A 176 6.57 17.47 -29.29
C ASP A 176 7.41 18.65 -28.76
N LYS A 177 8.53 18.98 -29.42
CA LYS A 177 9.22 20.28 -29.21
C LYS A 177 9.77 20.89 -30.52
N GLN A 178 8.85 21.31 -31.37
CA GLN A 178 8.92 22.56 -32.15
C GLN A 178 7.50 23.13 -32.02
N GLU A 179 7.17 24.16 -31.24
CA GLU A 179 7.84 25.41 -30.91
C GLU A 179 7.52 25.85 -29.46
N LEU A 180 8.23 26.90 -29.02
CA LEU A 180 8.15 27.65 -27.75
C LEU A 180 9.06 27.19 -26.61
N SER A 181 10.29 27.73 -26.69
CA SER A 181 11.03 28.40 -25.61
C SER A 181 10.55 28.16 -24.18
N VAL A 182 11.46 27.63 -23.35
CA VAL A 182 11.63 27.74 -21.89
C VAL A 182 12.23 26.41 -21.42
N SER A 183 13.53 26.25 -21.60
CA SER A 183 14.37 25.34 -20.80
C SER A 183 15.87 25.53 -21.12
N GLU A 184 16.33 26.78 -21.14
CA GLU A 184 17.76 27.11 -21.00
C GLU A 184 18.06 27.65 -19.57
N ASP A 185 17.04 28.12 -18.84
CA ASP A 185 17.17 28.69 -17.48
C ASP A 185 17.45 27.67 -16.34
N PHE A 186 17.46 26.37 -16.62
CA PHE A 186 17.66 25.34 -15.59
C PHE A 186 19.10 24.85 -15.46
N PHE A 187 19.99 25.14 -16.43
CA PHE A 187 21.41 24.78 -16.34
C PHE A 187 22.27 25.87 -15.70
N GLU A 188 21.92 27.16 -15.85
CA GLU A 188 22.64 28.26 -15.16
C GLU A 188 22.41 28.24 -13.63
N ASN A 189 21.23 27.82 -13.18
CA ASN A 189 20.91 27.79 -11.75
C ASN A 189 21.64 26.70 -10.96
N LYS A 190 22.21 25.69 -11.64
CA LYS A 190 23.02 24.66 -10.97
C LYS A 190 24.46 25.11 -10.80
N GLU A 191 25.03 25.77 -11.82
CA GLU A 191 26.37 26.34 -11.73
C GLU A 191 26.41 27.51 -10.72
N LEU A 192 25.42 28.40 -10.73
CA LEU A 192 25.30 29.49 -9.74
C LEU A 192 25.11 28.96 -8.30
N ALA A 193 24.39 27.85 -8.12
CA ALA A 193 24.18 27.23 -6.81
C ALA A 193 25.41 26.45 -6.32
N GLU A 194 26.24 25.90 -7.21
CA GLU A 194 27.51 25.28 -6.86
C GLU A 194 28.55 26.35 -6.49
N THR A 195 28.63 27.47 -7.22
CA THR A 195 29.51 28.60 -6.87
C THR A 195 29.08 29.30 -5.57
N ALA A 196 27.78 29.40 -5.29
CA ALA A 196 27.29 29.96 -4.03
C ALA A 196 27.60 29.06 -2.82
N LYS A 197 27.57 27.73 -2.99
CA LYS A 197 27.96 26.78 -1.94
C LYS A 197 29.45 26.79 -1.68
N GLU A 198 30.29 26.97 -2.70
CA GLU A 198 31.73 27.14 -2.50
C GLU A 198 32.07 28.47 -1.81
N ASN A 199 31.38 29.57 -2.16
CA ASN A 199 31.59 30.87 -1.52
C ASN A 199 31.09 30.91 -0.06
N MET A 200 29.95 30.29 0.26
CA MET A 200 29.48 30.19 1.67
C MET A 200 30.43 29.35 2.54
N LYS A 201 31.06 28.33 1.95
CA LYS A 201 32.04 27.50 2.65
C LYS A 201 33.37 28.23 2.85
N ALA A 202 33.73 29.16 1.96
CA ALA A 202 34.89 30.03 2.14
C ALA A 202 34.64 31.10 3.22
N GLU A 203 33.42 31.66 3.30
CA GLU A 203 33.04 32.64 4.33
C GLU A 203 33.01 32.02 5.74
N GLU A 204 32.50 30.79 5.92
CA GLU A 204 32.56 30.07 7.21
C GLU A 204 33.99 29.76 7.67
N ILE A 205 34.93 29.59 6.72
CA ILE A 205 36.35 29.34 7.03
C ILE A 205 37.06 30.65 7.43
N THR A 206 36.67 31.80 6.87
CA THR A 206 37.20 33.11 7.27
C THR A 206 36.65 33.58 8.63
N GLU A 207 35.37 33.33 8.92
CA GLU A 207 34.76 33.71 10.22
C GLU A 207 35.28 32.85 11.39
N SER A 208 35.65 31.60 11.11
CA SER A 208 36.30 30.73 12.09
C SER A 208 37.79 31.05 12.28
N ALA A 209 38.47 31.62 11.28
CA ALA A 209 39.83 32.12 11.41
C ALA A 209 39.89 33.46 12.18
N GLU A 210 38.92 34.37 11.99
CA GLU A 210 38.86 35.64 12.72
C GLU A 210 38.51 35.45 14.21
N ASN A 211 37.66 34.47 14.54
CA ASN A 211 37.35 34.12 15.94
C ASN A 211 38.48 33.40 16.68
N GLN A 212 39.47 32.83 15.99
CA GLN A 212 40.67 32.27 16.62
C GLN A 212 41.77 33.32 16.84
N ILE A 213 41.75 34.42 16.09
CA ILE A 213 42.69 35.54 16.26
C ILE A 213 42.23 36.42 17.43
N SER A 214 40.92 36.65 17.61
CA SER A 214 40.38 37.42 18.74
C SER A 214 40.55 36.72 20.09
N SER A 215 40.56 35.39 20.15
CA SER A 215 40.78 34.63 21.39
C SER A 215 42.23 34.63 21.89
N ASN A 216 43.21 35.03 21.06
CA ASN A 216 44.63 35.06 21.43
C ASN A 216 45.15 36.47 21.79
N GLU A 217 44.35 37.52 21.59
CA GLU A 217 44.68 38.89 22.05
C GLU A 217 44.14 39.21 23.46
N GLU A 218 43.20 38.42 23.98
CA GLU A 218 42.70 38.58 25.37
C GLU A 218 43.51 37.81 26.43
N SER A 219 44.61 37.14 26.05
CA SER A 219 45.47 36.38 26.96
C SER A 219 46.95 36.80 26.94
N ASN A 220 47.23 38.11 26.90
CA ASN A 220 48.52 38.71 27.24
C ASN A 220 48.33 39.87 28.22
#